data_AF-A0A835HM53-F1
#
_entry.id   AF-A0A835HM53-F1
#
_cell.length_a   1.000
_cell.length_b   1.000
_cell.length_c   1.000
_cell.angle_alpha   90.00
_cell.angle_beta   90.00
_cell.angle_gamma   90.00
#
_symmetry.space_group_name_H-M   'P 1'
#
loop_
_entity.id
_entity.type
_entity.pdbx_description
1 polymer ?
#
loop_
_entity_poly.entity_id
_entity_poly.type
_entity_poly.pdbx_seq_one_letter_code
_entity_poly.pdbx_strand_id
1 'polypeptide(L)'
;MGVLARRKTGGYIDGTITISGYPKNRGNLCSNFETLVSGQISTLELNVTVHESLVYSAWLRLPHEVDLATRKMFIEEGMELVELKSLSRSTSRVARSEWALNERISQKRLTIAVELVANPSIIFMDEPTSGLDAERLLL
;
A
#
# COMPACT_ATOMS: atom_id res chain seq x y z
N MET A 1 3.50 4.11 15.50
CA MET A 1 4.05 4.40 14.15
C MET A 1 3.95 5.87 13.70
N GLY A 2 2.90 6.62 14.04
CA GLY A 2 2.71 8.00 13.53
C GLY A 2 3.83 9.02 13.81
N VAL A 3 4.65 8.82 14.86
CA VAL A 3 5.84 9.67 15.13
C VAL A 3 6.96 9.39 14.14
N LEU A 4 7.28 8.10 13.91
CA LEU A 4 8.35 7.69 13.00
C LEU A 4 8.04 8.09 11.57
N ALA A 5 6.79 7.95 11.14
CA ALA A 5 6.33 8.41 9.83
C ALA A 5 5.98 9.91 9.77
N ARG A 6 6.28 10.67 10.84
CA ARG A 6 6.00 12.11 10.95
C ARG A 6 4.55 12.54 10.67
N ARG A 7 3.57 11.65 10.83
CA ARG A 7 2.13 11.95 10.72
C ARG A 7 1.51 12.47 12.03
N LYS A 8 2.21 12.39 13.15
CA LYS A 8 1.73 12.93 14.43
C LYS A 8 1.79 14.46 14.41
N THR A 9 0.62 15.10 14.48
CA THR A 9 0.45 16.57 14.43
C THR A 9 0.41 17.25 15.80
N GLY A 10 0.44 16.50 16.91
CA GLY A 10 0.34 17.07 18.26
C GLY A 10 1.17 16.33 19.33
N GLY A 11 1.34 16.97 20.49
CA GLY A 11 2.16 16.50 21.61
C GLY A 11 3.64 16.87 21.50
N TYR A 12 4.42 16.57 22.54
CA TYR A 12 5.87 16.78 22.55
C TYR A 12 6.57 15.57 21.91
N ILE A 13 7.46 15.83 20.94
CA ILE A 13 8.30 14.82 20.30
C ILE A 13 9.74 15.27 20.51
N ASP A 14 10.52 14.45 21.20
CA ASP A 14 11.94 14.70 21.47
C ASP A 14 12.79 13.53 20.95
N GLY A 15 14.05 13.81 20.64
CA GLY A 15 15.02 12.86 20.09
C GLY A 15 15.28 13.01 18.57
N THR A 16 16.25 12.24 18.09
CA THR A 16 16.72 12.27 16.69
C THR A 16 16.29 11.02 15.93
N ILE A 17 15.75 11.19 14.73
CA ILE A 17 15.40 10.08 13.83
C ILE A 17 16.40 10.07 12.67
N THR A 18 17.09 8.95 12.48
CA THR A 18 18.04 8.73 11.38
C THR A 18 17.60 7.55 10.51
N ILE A 19 17.74 7.67 9.19
CA ILE A 19 17.51 6.59 8.22
C ILE A 19 18.84 6.29 7.55
N SER A 20 19.33 5.06 7.70
CA SER A 20 20.64 4.63 7.15
C SER A 20 21.80 5.56 7.51
N GLY A 21 21.80 6.11 8.74
CA GLY A 21 22.83 7.02 9.25
C GLY A 21 22.60 8.51 8.92
N TYR A 22 21.61 8.84 8.08
CA TYR A 22 21.31 10.23 7.72
C TYR A 22 20.14 10.80 8.52
N PRO A 23 20.20 12.07 8.98
CA PRO A 23 19.10 12.69 9.72
C PRO A 23 17.87 12.86 8.84
N LYS A 24 16.71 12.50 9.39
CA LYS A 24 15.42 12.63 8.71
C LYS A 24 14.97 14.09 8.67
N ASN A 25 15.27 14.81 7.58
CA ASN A 25 14.88 16.22 7.38
C ASN A 25 13.62 16.37 6.50
N ARG A 26 12.86 17.45 6.71
CA ARG A 26 11.58 17.70 6.01
C ARG A 26 11.74 17.91 4.49
N GLY A 27 12.89 18.41 4.02
CA GLY A 27 13.13 18.70 2.60
C GLY A 27 13.64 17.51 1.77
N ASN A 28 14.23 16.52 2.43
CA ASN A 28 14.79 15.30 1.82
C ASN A 28 13.77 14.14 1.87
N LEU A 29 12.61 14.40 2.47
CA LEU A 29 11.50 13.47 2.51
C LEU A 29 10.87 13.47 1.13
N CYS A 30 11.43 12.68 0.21
CA CYS A 30 10.69 12.25 -0.94
C CYS A 30 9.44 11.55 -0.40
N SER A 31 8.28 12.18 -0.57
CA SER A 31 6.96 11.67 -0.17
C SER A 31 6.70 10.24 -0.68
N ASN A 32 7.47 9.79 -1.67
CA ASN A 32 7.45 8.46 -2.27
C ASN A 32 8.19 7.39 -1.44
N PHE A 33 8.99 7.77 -0.44
CA PHE A 33 9.85 6.83 0.29
C PHE A 33 9.18 6.18 1.49
N GLU A 34 8.07 6.74 1.97
CA GLU A 34 7.43 6.27 3.20
C GLU A 34 5.92 6.24 3.06
N THR A 35 5.40 5.07 2.72
CA THR A 35 3.98 4.81 2.83
C THR A 35 3.67 4.26 4.21
N LEU A 36 2.58 4.76 4.81
CA LEU A 36 1.90 4.08 5.91
C LEU A 36 0.62 3.42 5.42
N VAL A 37 0.59 2.09 5.50
CA VAL A 37 -0.62 1.29 5.33
C VAL A 37 -1.29 1.23 6.70
N SER A 38 -2.26 2.10 6.94
CA SER A 38 -3.14 2.02 8.12
C SER A 38 -4.48 1.44 7.71
N GLY A 39 -5.07 0.59 8.55
CA GLY A 39 -6.34 -0.11 8.28
C GLY A 39 -7.59 0.76 8.06
N GLN A 40 -7.46 2.09 7.98
CA GLN A 40 -8.51 2.97 7.51
C GLN A 40 -8.46 3.06 6.00
N ILE A 41 -9.21 2.14 5.39
CA ILE A 41 -9.68 2.19 4.02
C ILE A 41 -10.31 3.56 3.80
N SER A 42 -9.59 4.48 3.17
CA SER A 42 -10.19 5.63 2.52
C SER A 42 -9.90 5.49 1.04
N THR A 43 -10.95 5.61 0.23
CA THR A 43 -10.97 5.94 -1.21
C THR A 43 -11.03 4.85 -2.29
N LEU A 44 -11.23 3.56 -1.98
CA LEU A 44 -11.55 2.56 -3.03
C LEU A 44 -13.06 2.31 -3.24
N GLU A 45 -13.89 3.29 -2.90
CA GLU A 45 -15.34 3.33 -3.23
C GLU A 45 -15.61 3.73 -4.70
N LEU A 46 -14.58 3.81 -5.53
CA LEU A 46 -14.71 4.05 -6.95
C LEU A 46 -15.09 2.74 -7.65
N ASN A 47 -15.97 2.79 -8.66
CA ASN A 47 -16.28 1.66 -9.56
C ASN A 47 -15.09 1.34 -10.49
N VAL A 48 -13.91 1.18 -9.91
CA VAL A 48 -12.62 0.97 -10.57
C VAL A 48 -12.16 -0.45 -10.25
N THR A 49 -11.56 -1.10 -11.23
CA THR A 49 -11.01 -2.45 -11.08
C THR A 49 -9.75 -2.46 -10.22
N VAL A 50 -9.41 -3.63 -9.69
CA VAL A 50 -8.14 -3.85 -8.98
C VAL A 50 -6.96 -3.43 -9.86
N HIS A 51 -6.97 -3.86 -11.13
CA HIS A 51 -5.93 -3.51 -12.09
C HIS A 51 -5.84 -2.00 -12.32
N GLU A 52 -6.96 -1.32 -12.58
CA GLU A 52 -6.97 0.13 -12.78
C GLU A 52 -6.48 0.90 -11.55
N SER A 53 -6.82 0.43 -10.34
CA SER A 53 -6.34 1.05 -9.09
C SER A 53 -4.81 1.04 -9.00
N LEU A 54 -4.18 -0.07 -9.40
CA LEU A 54 -2.72 -0.20 -9.47
C LEU A 54 -2.12 0.67 -10.57
N VAL A 55 -2.75 0.69 -11.74
CA VAL A 55 -2.37 1.58 -12.86
C VAL A 55 -2.37 3.03 -12.38
N TYR A 56 -3.47 3.52 -11.80
CA TYR A 56 -3.56 4.89 -11.29
C TYR A 56 -2.46 5.21 -10.28
N SER A 57 -2.20 4.29 -9.34
CA SER A 57 -1.10 4.44 -8.39
C SER A 57 0.27 4.57 -9.07
N ALA A 58 0.59 3.66 -10.01
CA ALA A 58 1.83 3.70 -10.78
C ALA A 58 1.98 5.02 -11.54
N TRP A 59 0.93 5.50 -12.18
CA TRP A 59 0.97 6.72 -12.97
C TRP A 59 1.19 7.97 -12.13
N LEU A 60 0.57 8.06 -10.95
CA LEU A 60 0.66 9.22 -10.08
C LEU A 60 1.94 9.27 -9.24
N ARG A 61 2.51 8.12 -8.91
CA ARG A 61 3.63 8.03 -7.95
C ARG A 61 4.98 7.70 -8.55
N LEU A 62 5.02 7.04 -9.71
CA LEU A 62 6.29 6.76 -10.40
C LEU A 62 6.77 7.99 -11.20
N PRO A 63 8.08 8.31 -11.16
CA PRO A 63 8.68 9.39 -11.93
C PRO A 63 8.41 9.26 -13.43
N HIS A 64 8.33 10.38 -14.17
CA HIS A 64 8.03 10.37 -15.61
C HIS A 64 9.10 9.63 -16.43
N GLU A 65 10.33 9.56 -15.93
CA GLU A 65 11.47 8.88 -16.55
C GLU A 65 11.32 7.35 -16.60
N VAL A 66 10.40 6.78 -15.81
CA VAL A 66 10.15 5.33 -15.80
C VAL A 66 9.40 4.92 -17.07
N ASP A 67 10.04 4.05 -17.87
CA ASP A 67 9.48 3.52 -19.11
C ASP A 67 8.17 2.75 -18.89
N LEU A 68 7.32 2.74 -19.93
CA LEU A 68 6.05 2.04 -19.93
C LEU A 68 6.21 0.54 -19.68
N ALA A 69 7.27 -0.10 -20.18
CA ALA A 69 7.51 -1.52 -19.91
C ALA A 69 7.79 -1.75 -18.42
N THR A 70 8.61 -0.89 -17.81
CA THR A 70 8.94 -0.96 -16.38
C THR A 70 7.70 -0.68 -15.51
N ARG A 71 6.85 0.30 -15.89
CA ARG A 71 5.58 0.55 -15.17
C ARG A 71 4.66 -0.67 -15.20
N LYS A 72 4.52 -1.32 -16.36
CA LYS A 72 3.72 -2.54 -16.51
C LYS A 72 4.27 -3.68 -15.64
N MET A 73 5.58 -3.84 -15.62
CA MET A 73 6.24 -4.84 -14.77
C MET A 73 5.91 -4.63 -13.29
N PHE A 74 5.98 -3.40 -12.77
CA PHE A 74 5.60 -3.11 -11.38
C PHE A 74 4.13 -3.41 -11.08
N ILE A 75 3.22 -3.15 -12.02
CA ILE A 75 1.79 -3.45 -11.86
C ILE A 75 1.55 -4.96 -11.83
N GLU A 76 2.20 -5.72 -12.70
CA GLU A 76 2.10 -7.18 -12.74
C GLU A 76 2.67 -7.82 -11.48
N GLU A 77 3.86 -7.41 -11.05
CA GLU A 77 4.50 -7.85 -9.82
C GLU A 77 3.63 -7.51 -8.60
N GLY A 78 3.10 -6.29 -8.55
CA GLY A 78 2.19 -5.84 -7.49
C GLY A 78 0.91 -6.67 -7.41
N MET A 79 0.35 -7.12 -8.55
CA MET A 79 -0.82 -8.02 -8.57
C MET A 79 -0.47 -9.45 -8.13
N GLU A 80 0.70 -9.94 -8.48
CA GLU A 80 1.17 -11.28 -8.13
C GLU A 80 1.45 -11.39 -6.63
N LEU A 81 2.15 -10.41 -6.04
CA LEU A 81 2.51 -10.38 -4.62
C LEU A 81 1.31 -10.45 -3.67
N VAL A 82 0.14 -10.00 -4.12
CA VAL A 82 -1.08 -9.99 -3.30
C VAL A 82 -2.09 -11.06 -3.69
N GLU A 83 -1.72 -11.92 -4.66
CA GLU A 83 -2.52 -13.03 -5.16
C GLU A 83 -3.91 -12.61 -5.70
N LEU A 84 -4.04 -11.36 -6.19
CA LEU A 84 -5.32 -10.82 -6.70
C LEU A 84 -5.48 -10.95 -8.22
N LYS A 85 -4.64 -11.76 -8.88
CA LYS A 85 -4.65 -11.92 -10.35
C LYS A 85 -6.00 -12.42 -10.90
N SER A 86 -6.68 -13.30 -10.16
CA SER A 86 -8.02 -13.80 -10.49
C SER A 86 -9.10 -12.72 -10.44
N LEU A 87 -8.94 -11.72 -9.57
CA LEU A 87 -9.87 -10.61 -9.35
C LEU A 87 -9.42 -9.32 -10.05
N SER A 88 -8.41 -9.39 -10.92
CA SER A 88 -7.84 -8.22 -11.61
C SER A 88 -8.88 -7.38 -12.36
N ARG A 89 -9.89 -8.03 -12.96
CA ARG A 89 -11.00 -7.40 -13.69
C ARG A 89 -12.24 -7.15 -12.82
N SER A 90 -12.26 -7.64 -11.59
CA SER A 90 -13.36 -7.37 -10.67
C SER A 90 -13.26 -5.93 -10.19
N THR A 91 -14.38 -5.20 -10.23
CA THR A 91 -14.46 -3.86 -9.64
C THR A 91 -14.31 -3.99 -8.13
N SER A 92 -13.74 -2.99 -7.45
CA SER A 92 -13.59 -3.02 -5.98
C SER A 92 -14.90 -3.36 -5.25
N ARG A 93 -16.05 -2.94 -5.81
CA ARG A 93 -17.41 -3.22 -5.32
C ARG A 93 -17.88 -4.66 -5.56
N VAL A 94 -17.58 -5.26 -6.71
CA VAL A 94 -17.95 -6.66 -7.05
C VAL A 94 -16.97 -7.65 -6.44
N ALA A 95 -15.69 -7.32 -6.42
CA ALA A 95 -14.71 -7.97 -5.56
C ALA A 95 -15.20 -7.95 -4.11
N ARG A 96 -15.89 -6.84 -3.72
CA ARG A 96 -16.60 -6.71 -2.44
C ARG A 96 -17.89 -7.54 -2.26
N SER A 97 -18.25 -8.36 -3.22
CA SER A 97 -19.23 -9.43 -3.00
C SER A 97 -18.61 -10.82 -3.12
N GLU A 98 -17.57 -10.98 -3.96
CA GLU A 98 -16.88 -12.25 -4.18
C GLU A 98 -15.93 -12.64 -3.03
N TRP A 99 -15.32 -11.66 -2.37
CA TRP A 99 -14.45 -11.79 -1.19
C TRP A 99 -15.16 -12.20 0.13
N ALA A 100 -16.41 -12.68 0.10
CA ALA A 100 -17.34 -12.70 1.24
C ALA A 100 -16.83 -13.39 2.53
N LEU A 101 -15.85 -14.30 2.48
CA LEU A 101 -15.21 -14.88 3.67
C LEU A 101 -13.99 -14.08 4.18
N ASN A 102 -13.27 -13.39 3.31
CA ASN A 102 -11.95 -12.79 3.58
C ASN A 102 -11.90 -11.32 3.17
N GLU A 103 -13.03 -10.63 3.33
CA GLU A 103 -13.26 -9.27 2.86
C GLU A 103 -12.11 -8.33 3.30
N ARG A 104 -11.89 -8.30 4.61
CA ARG A 104 -10.89 -7.42 5.23
C ARG A 104 -9.46 -7.76 4.78
N ILE A 105 -9.16 -9.04 4.54
CA ILE A 105 -7.84 -9.50 4.11
C ILE A 105 -7.56 -9.04 2.67
N SER A 106 -8.53 -9.20 1.77
CA SER A 106 -8.42 -8.79 0.37
C SER A 106 -8.32 -7.27 0.20
N GLN A 107 -9.02 -6.50 1.03
CA GLN A 107 -8.89 -5.03 1.07
C GLN A 107 -7.50 -4.57 1.51
N LYS A 108 -6.94 -5.21 2.55
CA LYS A 108 -5.59 -4.93 3.02
C LYS A 108 -4.54 -5.27 1.97
N ARG A 109 -4.68 -6.45 1.35
CA ARG A 109 -3.86 -6.89 0.20
C ARG A 109 -3.88 -5.86 -0.93
N LEU A 110 -5.06 -5.40 -1.34
CA LEU A 110 -5.18 -4.36 -2.37
C LEU A 110 -4.48 -3.05 -1.97
N THR A 111 -4.65 -2.61 -0.72
CA THR A 111 -4.00 -1.41 -0.20
C THR A 111 -2.48 -1.57 -0.22
N ILE A 112 -1.96 -2.73 0.18
CA ILE A 112 -0.53 -3.03 0.13
C ILE A 112 -0.01 -3.02 -1.32
N ALA A 113 -0.70 -3.66 -2.26
CA ALA A 113 -0.31 -3.65 -3.68
C ALA A 113 -0.27 -2.24 -4.26
N VAL A 114 -1.30 -1.44 -3.99
CA VAL A 114 -1.39 -0.04 -4.43
C VAL A 114 -0.14 0.72 -3.98
N GLU A 115 0.31 0.50 -2.77
CA GLU A 115 1.48 1.16 -2.19
C GLU A 115 2.81 0.59 -2.69
N LEU A 116 2.91 -0.72 -2.91
CA LEU A 116 4.09 -1.39 -3.45
C LEU A 116 4.41 -0.93 -4.88
N VAL A 117 3.39 -0.70 -5.70
CA VAL A 117 3.55 -0.27 -7.10
C VAL A 117 4.26 1.09 -7.22
N ALA A 118 4.23 1.91 -6.17
CA ALA A 118 4.97 3.18 -6.14
C ALA A 118 6.50 2.98 -5.97
N ASN A 119 6.96 1.74 -5.79
CA ASN A 119 8.34 1.37 -5.47
C ASN A 119 8.93 2.18 -4.30
N PRO A 120 8.27 2.20 -3.12
CA PRO A 120 8.76 2.94 -1.97
C PRO A 120 10.01 2.27 -1.40
N SER A 121 10.95 3.07 -0.88
CA SER A 121 12.15 2.52 -0.24
C SER A 121 11.91 2.01 1.19
N ILE A 122 10.88 2.52 1.88
CA ILE A 122 10.49 2.10 3.23
C ILE A 122 8.97 2.03 3.29
N ILE A 123 8.43 0.92 3.80
CA ILE A 123 6.99 0.77 4.03
C ILE A 123 6.76 0.59 5.52
N PHE A 124 5.91 1.44 6.09
CA PHE A 124 5.36 1.26 7.42
C PHE A 124 3.99 0.58 7.29
N MET A 125 3.86 -0.61 7.87
CA MET A 125 2.56 -1.30 7.95
C MET A 125 2.07 -1.26 9.38
N ASP A 126 0.87 -0.73 9.59
CA ASP A 126 0.20 -0.75 10.89
C ASP A 126 -0.80 -1.90 10.90
N GLU A 127 -0.55 -2.90 11.76
CA GLU A 127 -1.32 -4.14 11.86
C GLU A 127 -1.58 -4.86 10.52
N PRO A 128 -0.53 -5.26 9.77
CA PRO A 128 -0.68 -5.92 8.47
C PRO A 128 -1.47 -7.23 8.54
N THR A 129 -1.45 -7.89 9.70
CA THR A 129 -2.10 -9.18 9.95
C THR A 129 -3.37 -9.08 10.81
N SER A 130 -3.84 -7.88 11.21
CA SER A 130 -5.08 -7.80 11.99
C SER A 130 -6.32 -8.12 11.14
N GLY A 131 -7.30 -8.82 11.69
CA GLY A 131 -8.43 -9.33 10.90
C GLY A 131 -8.09 -10.54 10.00
N LEU A 132 -6.90 -11.12 10.21
CA LEU A 132 -6.47 -12.43 9.72
C LEU A 132 -6.70 -13.51 10.82
N ASP A 133 -7.54 -13.19 11.82
CA ASP A 133 -7.80 -14.02 12.99
C ASP A 133 -8.67 -15.23 12.63
N ALA A 134 -8.00 -16.38 12.38
CA ALA A 134 -8.24 -17.66 13.05
C ALA A 134 -7.73 -18.92 12.29
N GLU A 135 -7.07 -18.83 11.14
CA GLU A 135 -6.80 -20.04 10.32
C GLU A 135 -5.33 -20.28 9.93
N ARG A 136 -4.38 -19.87 10.78
CA ARG A 136 -2.97 -20.28 10.61
C ARG A 136 -2.31 -20.88 11.87
N LEU A 137 -3.12 -21.57 12.68
CA LEU A 137 -2.62 -22.40 13.80
C LEU A 137 -2.83 -23.91 13.62
N LEU A 138 -3.42 -24.36 12.51
CA LEU A 138 -3.51 -25.78 12.16
C LEU A 138 -3.45 -25.96 10.65
N LEU A 139 -2.24 -26.11 10.11
CA LEU A 139 -1.84 -27.06 9.06
C LEU A 139 -0.31 -27.06 8.96
#